data_AF-A0A0Q7DTM2-F1
#
_entry.id   AF-A0A0Q7DTM2-F1
#
_cell.length_a   1.000
_cell.length_b   1.000
_cell.length_c   1.000
_cell.angle_alpha   90.00
_cell.angle_beta   90.00
_cell.angle_gamma   90.00
#
_symmetry.space_group_name_H-M   'P 1'
#
loop_
_entity.id
_entity.type
_entity.pdbx_description
1 polymer ?
#
loop_
_entity_poly.entity_id
_entity_poly.type
_entity_poly.pdbx_seq_one_letter_code
_entity_poly.pdbx_strand_id
1 'polypeptide(L)' 'MLDKTDQPPGAAAPSLECLAAGAAPSETEGKVRVQLLFENGAVLPVEMSNAAGAALSKGLAEELPKK' A
#
# COMPACT_ATOMS: atom_id res chain seq x y z
N MET A 1 -9.20 -25.60 -4.09
CA MET A 1 -10.49 -24.89 -3.89
C MET A 1 -10.16 -23.62 -3.13
N LEU A 2 -10.55 -22.46 -3.64
CA LEU A 2 -10.43 -21.20 -2.91
C LEU A 2 -11.75 -21.04 -2.14
N ASP A 3 -11.69 -21.18 -0.81
CA ASP A 3 -12.83 -20.92 0.07
C ASP A 3 -13.34 -19.49 -0.19
N LYS A 4 -14.58 -19.41 -0.68
CA LYS A 4 -15.32 -18.15 -0.80
C LYS A 4 -15.73 -17.78 0.62
N THR A 5 -14.98 -16.90 1.25
CA THR A 5 -15.42 -16.23 2.48
C THR A 5 -16.66 -15.41 2.17
N ASP A 6 -17.81 -15.89 2.66
CA ASP A 6 -19.10 -15.21 2.60
C ASP A 6 -19.03 -13.99 3.53
N GLN A 7 -18.57 -12.87 2.99
CA GLN A 7 -18.43 -11.62 3.73
C GLN A 7 -19.80 -10.93 3.76
N PRO A 8 -20.40 -10.68 4.93
CA PRO A 8 -21.74 -10.11 5.01
C PRO A 8 -21.79 -8.74 4.31
N PRO A 9 -22.93 -8.36 3.68
CA PRO A 9 -23.07 -7.05 3.05
C PRO A 9 -22.85 -5.95 4.09
N GLY A 10 -21.77 -5.18 3.94
CA GLY A 10 -21.38 -4.10 4.87
C GLY A 10 -20.18 -4.42 5.76
N ALA A 11 -19.65 -5.64 5.76
CA ALA A 11 -18.31 -5.87 6.28
C ALA A 11 -17.29 -5.23 5.33
N ALA A 12 -16.49 -4.28 5.85
CA ALA A 12 -15.37 -3.70 5.11
C ALA A 12 -14.57 -4.84 4.46
N ALA A 13 -14.28 -4.74 3.17
CA ALA A 13 -13.44 -5.72 2.47
C ALA A 13 -12.17 -5.97 3.29
N PRO A 14 -11.59 -7.19 3.31
CA PRO A 14 -10.39 -7.46 4.09
C PRO A 14 -9.29 -6.47 3.67
N SER A 15 -9.10 -5.43 4.48
CA SER A 15 -8.06 -4.43 4.31
C SER A 15 -6.84 -4.97 5.02
N LEU A 16 -5.77 -5.24 4.27
CA LEU A 16 -4.48 -5.50 4.89
C LEU A 16 -4.01 -4.19 5.53
N GLU A 17 -3.72 -4.23 6.83
CA GLU A 17 -3.17 -3.08 7.53
C GLU A 17 -1.72 -2.87 7.10
N CYS A 18 -1.45 -1.70 6.50
CA CYS A 18 -0.12 -1.28 6.12
C CYS A 18 0.59 -0.71 7.36
N LEU A 19 1.67 -1.34 7.78
CA LEU A 19 2.45 -0.95 8.95
C LEU A 19 3.47 0.14 8.61
N ALA A 20 4.01 0.11 7.39
CA ALA A 20 5.02 1.07 6.96
C ALA A 20 5.03 1.22 5.44
N ALA A 21 5.44 2.40 4.98
CA ALA A 21 5.73 2.65 3.58
C ALA A 21 7.16 3.21 3.40
N GLY A 22 7.83 2.77 2.34
CA GLY A 22 9.10 3.32 1.88
C GLY A 22 9.02 3.71 0.41
N ALA A 23 9.76 4.74 0.00
CA ALA A 23 9.88 5.14 -1.40
C ALA A 23 11.33 4.98 -1.86
N ALA A 24 11.52 4.49 -3.09
CA ALA A 24 12.80 4.36 -3.76
C ALA A 24 12.69 4.88 -5.21
N PRO A 25 13.81 5.36 -5.80
CA PRO A 25 13.85 5.69 -7.22
C PRO A 25 13.42 4.48 -8.07
N SER A 26 12.65 4.72 -9.14
CA SER A 26 12.44 3.71 -10.18
C SER A 26 13.55 3.84 -11.23
N GLU A 27 13.87 2.73 -11.89
CA GLU A 27 14.71 2.71 -13.09
C GLU A 27 13.97 3.28 -14.32
N THR A 28 12.64 3.36 -14.24
CA THR A 28 11.81 3.99 -15.28
C THR A 28 11.69 5.49 -15.01
N GLU A 29 12.07 6.30 -15.99
CA GLU A 29 11.98 7.75 -15.91
C GLU A 29 10.54 8.22 -15.60
N GLY A 30 10.42 9.20 -14.70
CA GLY A 30 9.14 9.76 -14.29
C GLY A 30 8.32 8.89 -13.32
N LYS A 31 8.88 7.75 -12.88
CA LYS A 31 8.24 6.85 -11.92
C LYS A 31 8.98 6.76 -10.58
N VAL A 32 8.24 6.29 -9.58
CA VAL A 32 8.72 5.97 -8.23
C VAL A 32 8.27 4.57 -7.85
N ARG A 33 9.10 3.87 -7.08
CA ARG A 33 8.75 2.60 -6.47
C ARG A 33 8.42 2.81 -5.01
N VAL A 34 7.20 2.48 -4.62
CA VAL A 34 6.74 2.47 -3.23
C VAL A 34 6.74 1.03 -2.72
N GLN A 35 7.21 0.81 -1.50
CA GLN A 35 7.16 -0.47 -0.81
C GLN A 35 6.22 -0.35 0.37
N LEU A 36 5.20 -1.21 0.43
CA LEU A 36 4.23 -1.27 1.53
C LEU A 36 4.49 -2.53 2.34
N LEU A 37 4.72 -2.37 3.65
CA LEU A 37 4.92 -3.47 4.59
C LEU A 37 3.62 -3.77 5.33
N PHE A 38 3.25 -5.05 5.39
CA PHE A 38 2.07 -5.53 6.10
C PHE A 38 2.46 -6.38 7.32
N GLU A 39 1.49 -6.65 8.20
CA GLU A 39 1.70 -7.40 9.45
C GLU A 39 2.27 -8.80 9.26
N ASN A 40 1.92 -9.47 8.16
CA ASN A 40 2.44 -10.79 7.82
C ASN A 40 3.89 -10.77 7.32
N GLY A 41 4.56 -9.61 7.35
CA GLY A 41 5.90 -9.40 6.83
C GLY A 41 5.98 -9.31 5.30
N ALA A 42 4.85 -9.40 4.60
CA ALA A 42 4.83 -9.21 3.15
C ALA A 42 5.17 -7.77 2.80
N VAL A 43 5.94 -7.61 1.73
CA VAL A 43 6.24 -6.31 1.14
C VAL A 43 5.66 -6.28 -0.27
N LEU A 44 4.78 -5.31 -0.53
CA LEU A 44 4.22 -5.09 -1.87
C LEU A 44 4.95 -3.92 -2.55
N PRO A 45 5.75 -4.18 -3.60
CA PRO A 45 6.32 -3.12 -4.42
C PRO A 45 5.27 -2.62 -5.42
N VAL A 46 5.02 -1.31 -5.41
CA VAL A 46 4.14 -0.63 -6.35
C VAL A 46 4.94 0.40 -7.12
N GLU A 47 4.95 0.28 -8.44
CA GLU A 47 5.55 1.28 -9.31
C GLU A 47 4.46 2.20 -9.89
N MET A 48 4.65 3.50 -9.74
CA MET A 48 3.67 4.51 -10.18
C MET A 48 4.38 5.78 -10.64
N SER A 49 3.63 6.71 -11.24
CA SER A 49 4.18 8.01 -11.62
C SER A 49 4.57 8.84 -10.40
N ASN A 50 5.50 9.77 -10.56
CA ASN A 50 5.89 10.69 -9.48
C ASN A 50 4.70 11.49 -8.93
N ALA A 51 3.77 11.90 -9.79
CA ALA A 51 2.57 12.61 -9.39
C ALA A 51 1.64 11.74 -8.51
N ALA A 52 1.45 10.47 -8.89
CA ALA A 52 0.67 9.53 -8.10
C ALA A 52 1.35 9.23 -6.75
N GLY A 53 2.68 9.06 -6.74
CA GLY A 53 3.45 8.85 -5.51
C GLY A 53 3.36 10.04 -4.56
N ALA A 54 3.42 11.28 -5.08
CA ALA A 54 3.23 12.48 -4.28
C ALA A 54 1.81 12.57 -3.69
N ALA A 55 0.78 12.27 -4.49
CA ALA A 55 -0.60 12.23 -4.00
C ALA A 55 -0.80 11.17 -2.90
N LEU A 56 -0.22 9.98 -3.09
CA LEU A 56 -0.28 8.90 -2.12
C LEU A 56 0.46 9.23 -0.81
N SER A 57 1.59 9.94 -0.88
CA SER A 57 2.42 10.26 0.29
C SER A 57 1.65 11.02 1.38
N LYS A 58 0.71 11.89 0.99
CA LYS A 58 -0.13 12.63 1.93
C LYS A 58 -1.07 11.69 2.70
N GLY A 59 -1.78 10.81 1.99
CA GLY A 59 -2.67 9.83 2.63
C GLY A 59 -1.91 8.88 3.55
N LEU A 60 -0.73 8.42 3.12
CA LEU A 60 0.12 7.57 3.96
C LEU A 60 0.59 8.28 5.24
N ALA A 61 0.88 9.58 5.19
CA ALA A 61 1.29 10.32 6.38
C ALA A 61 0.15 10.52 7.40
N GLU A 62 -1.11 10.47 6.94
CA GLU A 62 -2.30 10.58 7.80
C GLU A 62 -2.67 9.23 8.41
N GLU A 63 -2.55 8.15 7.64
CA GLU A 63 -3.01 6.80 8.01
C GLU A 63 -1.95 5.92 8.69
N LEU A 64 -0.66 6.12 8.39
CA LEU A 64 0.40 5.29 8.98
C LEU A 64 0.66 5.66 10.44
N PRO A 65 0.98 4.67 11.31
CA PRO A 65 1.36 4.94 12.68
C PRO A 65 2.52 5.95 12.74
N LYS A 66 2.32 7.03 13.50
CA LYS A 66 3.40 7.99 13.77
C LYS A 66 4.43 7.30 14.66
N LYS A 67 5.69 7.29 14.20
CA LYS A 67 6.83 6.84 15.00
C LYS A 67 7.06 7.75 16.20
#